data_AF-A0A5B7GG28-F1
#
_entry.id   AF-A0A5B7GG28-F1
#
_cell.length_a   1.000
_cell.length_b   1.000
_cell.length_c   1.000
_cell.angle_alpha   90.00
_cell.angle_beta   90.00
_cell.angle_gamma   90.00
#
_symmetry.space_group_name_H-M   'P 1'
#
loop_
_entity.id
_entity.type
_entity.pdbx_description
1 polymer ?
#
loop_
_entity_poly.entity_id
_entity_poly.type
_entity_poly.pdbx_seq_one_letter_code
_entity_poly.pdbx_strand_id
1 'polypeptide(L)'
;MTDLTHCYSPRPLHPAATPNGTQHTPLYSVVAYPTTSPQYSKVINTYRPMPDSALRGFGQWVTQHPWDEVLEMENVHTKWHNFVTTTTKAFHCYFQAKSVTVHPSDAPWITPRIKRLIKQRN
;
A
#
# COMPACT_ATOMS: atom_id res chain seq x y z
N MET A 1 -5.91 26.46 23.56
CA MET A 1 -4.80 26.16 24.49
C MET A 1 -4.54 24.67 24.34
N THR A 2 -3.56 24.29 23.52
CA THR A 2 -3.35 22.90 23.08
C THR A 2 -2.46 22.19 24.08
N ASP A 3 -2.99 21.17 24.74
CA ASP A 3 -2.27 20.34 25.70
C ASP A 3 -1.29 19.42 24.95
N LEU A 4 0.01 19.59 25.21
CA LEU A 4 1.13 18.89 24.56
C LEU A 4 1.73 17.77 25.43
N THR A 5 1.06 17.42 26.54
CA THR A 5 1.57 16.43 27.50
C THR A 5 1.73 15.02 26.91
N HIS A 6 1.03 14.70 25.82
CA HIS A 6 1.14 13.40 25.16
C HIS A 6 2.36 13.22 24.24
N CYS A 7 3.13 14.28 23.95
CA CYS A 7 4.22 14.22 22.97
C CYS A 7 5.60 13.89 23.58
N TYR A 8 5.71 13.75 24.89
CA TYR A 8 6.99 13.55 25.57
C TYR A 8 6.97 12.23 26.36
N SER A 9 7.69 11.22 25.88
CA SER A 9 8.09 10.08 26.70
C SER A 9 9.53 10.28 27.16
N PRO A 10 9.78 10.55 28.46
CA PRO A 10 11.14 10.70 28.96
C PRO A 10 11.85 9.35 28.89
N ARG A 11 12.86 9.22 28.04
CA ARG A 11 13.77 8.08 28.05
C ARG A 11 14.92 8.40 29.01
N PRO A 12 15.15 7.60 30.07
CA PRO A 12 16.36 7.76 30.88
C PRO A 12 17.57 7.32 30.04
N LEU A 13 18.54 8.21 29.84
CA LEU A 13 19.85 7.83 29.31
C LEU A 13 20.82 7.61 30.48
N HIS A 14 21.64 6.56 30.35
CA HIS A 14 22.66 6.21 31.34
C HIS A 14 23.73 7.31 31.45
N PRO A 15 24.30 7.54 32.65
CA PRO A 15 25.32 8.57 32.83
C PRO A 15 26.59 8.21 32.05
N ALA A 16 27.09 9.14 31.24
CA ALA A 16 28.47 9.08 30.76
C ALA A 16 29.39 9.26 31.97
N ALA A 17 30.27 8.28 32.20
CA ALA A 17 31.26 8.37 33.26
C ALA A 17 32.25 9.50 32.96
N THR A 18 32.30 10.50 33.85
CA THR A 18 33.46 11.38 33.99
C THR A 18 34.14 11.09 35.32
N PRO A 19 35.49 11.05 35.36
CA PRO A 19 36.22 10.78 36.58
C PRO A 19 36.30 12.05 37.42
N ASN A 20 36.33 11.85 38.74
CA ASN A 20 36.68 12.79 39.81
C ASN A 20 35.49 13.44 40.52
N GLY A 21 35.31 13.00 41.77
CA GLY A 21 34.23 13.39 42.63
C GLY A 21 34.32 14.83 43.14
N THR A 22 33.18 15.48 43.19
CA THR A 22 32.73 16.43 44.22
C THR A 22 31.21 16.52 44.05
N GLN A 23 30.45 16.33 45.13
CA GLN A 23 28.99 16.30 45.08
C GLN A 23 28.43 17.70 44.84
N HIS A 24 28.07 18.00 43.61
CA HIS A 24 27.14 19.09 43.28
C HIS A 24 26.06 18.51 42.36
N THR A 25 24.81 18.55 42.81
CA THR A 25 23.61 18.23 42.03
C THR A 25 23.57 19.06 40.75
N PRO A 26 23.69 18.46 39.55
CA PRO A 26 23.55 19.21 38.31
C PRO A 26 22.07 19.42 38.03
N LEU A 27 21.67 20.68 37.90
CA LEU A 27 20.36 21.06 37.37
C LEU A 27 20.23 20.49 35.95
N TYR A 28 19.34 19.50 35.76
CA TYR A 28 19.06 18.92 34.46
C TYR A 28 18.36 19.96 33.57
N SER A 29 19.09 20.58 32.65
CA SER A 29 18.50 21.35 31.56
C SER A 29 17.96 20.37 30.50
N VAL A 30 16.64 20.23 30.44
CA VAL A 30 15.95 19.45 29.40
C VAL A 30 16.01 20.25 28.09
N VAL A 31 16.91 19.87 27.19
CA VAL A 31 16.88 20.37 25.82
C VAL A 31 15.83 19.56 25.06
N ALA A 32 14.64 20.14 24.88
CA ALA A 32 13.60 19.57 24.03
C ALA A 32 13.96 19.81 22.56
N TYR A 33 14.37 18.76 21.84
CA TYR A 33 14.44 18.80 20.39
C TYR A 33 13.03 18.55 19.82
N PRO A 34 12.53 19.38 18.88
CA PRO A 34 11.27 19.10 18.22
C PRO A 34 11.39 17.79 17.47
N THR A 35 10.72 16.75 17.96
CA THR A 35 10.57 15.51 17.20
C THR A 35 9.48 15.77 16.18
N THR A 36 9.86 16.15 14.97
CA THR A 36 8.94 16.13 13.83
C THR A 36 8.56 14.67 13.63
N SER A 37 7.43 14.25 14.21
CA SER A 37 6.86 12.93 13.97
C SER A 37 6.73 12.79 12.44
N PRO A 38 7.35 11.78 11.81
CA PRO A 38 7.14 11.57 10.40
C PRO A 38 5.63 11.41 10.21
N GLN A 39 5.04 12.25 9.35
CA GLN A 39 3.66 12.03 8.91
C GLN A 39 3.65 10.74 8.10
N TYR A 40 3.56 9.61 8.78
CA TYR A 40 3.41 8.35 8.12
C TYR A 40 1.97 8.27 7.59
N SER A 41 1.84 8.34 6.27
CA SER A 41 0.56 8.17 5.59
C SER A 41 0.29 6.69 5.34
N LYS A 42 -0.99 6.32 5.30
CA LYS A 42 -1.40 4.98 4.87
C LYS A 42 -1.08 4.82 3.39
N VAL A 43 -0.42 3.73 3.02
CA VAL A 43 -0.11 3.43 1.62
C VAL A 43 -1.12 2.41 1.09
N ILE A 44 -1.79 2.74 -0.02
CA ILE A 44 -2.72 1.84 -0.70
C ILE A 44 -1.97 1.14 -1.82
N ASN A 45 -1.90 -0.19 -1.76
CA ASN A 45 -1.33 -1.02 -2.81
C ASN A 45 -2.45 -1.75 -3.56
N THR A 46 -2.54 -1.50 -4.87
CA THR A 46 -3.52 -2.13 -5.76
C THR A 46 -2.89 -3.32 -6.48
N TYR A 47 -3.61 -4.44 -6.51
CA TYR A 47 -3.20 -5.66 -7.19
C TYR A 47 -4.39 -6.28 -7.91
N ARG A 48 -4.12 -7.22 -8.82
CA ARG A 48 -5.14 -7.91 -9.60
C ARG A 48 -4.93 -9.42 -9.50
N PRO A 49 -5.80 -10.17 -8.80
CA PRO A 49 -5.71 -11.62 -8.78
C PRO A 49 -5.90 -12.19 -10.19
N MET A 50 -5.11 -13.20 -10.55
CA MET A 50 -5.23 -13.95 -11.79
C MET A 50 -5.33 -15.44 -11.47
N PRO A 51 -6.44 -15.92 -10.88
CA PRO A 51 -6.63 -17.34 -10.64
C PRO A 51 -6.84 -18.09 -11.96
N ASP A 52 -6.47 -19.36 -12.00
CA ASP A 52 -6.62 -20.22 -13.19
C ASP A 52 -8.05 -20.27 -13.72
N SER A 53 -9.05 -20.22 -12.83
CA SER A 53 -10.46 -20.16 -13.23
C SER A 53 -10.79 -18.89 -14.03
N ALA A 54 -10.26 -17.73 -13.63
CA ALA A 54 -10.44 -16.47 -14.34
C ALA A 54 -9.63 -16.45 -15.64
N LEU A 55 -8.41 -16.99 -15.65
CA LEU A 55 -7.59 -17.11 -16.86
C LEU A 55 -8.31 -17.97 -17.91
N ARG A 56 -8.82 -19.13 -17.51
CA ARG A 56 -9.59 -20.02 -18.39
C ARG A 56 -10.89 -19.37 -18.86
N GLY A 57 -11.62 -18.71 -17.95
CA GLY A 57 -12.86 -18.00 -18.30
C GLY A 57 -12.62 -16.88 -19.32
N PHE A 58 -11.59 -16.06 -19.09
CA PHE A 58 -11.19 -15.01 -20.03
C PHE A 58 -10.72 -15.60 -21.37
N GLY A 59 -9.91 -16.65 -21.34
CA GLY A 59 -9.45 -17.36 -22.53
C GLY A 59 -10.60 -17.94 -23.36
N GLN A 60 -11.58 -18.56 -22.70
CA GLN A 60 -12.77 -19.04 -23.36
C GLN A 60 -13.55 -17.88 -23.99
N TRP A 61 -13.79 -16.81 -23.23
CA TRP A 61 -14.49 -15.63 -23.70
C TRP A 61 -13.81 -15.00 -24.93
N VAL A 62 -12.49 -14.77 -24.90
CA VAL A 62 -11.78 -14.10 -26.00
C VAL A 62 -11.85 -14.91 -27.30
N THR A 63 -11.92 -16.24 -27.19
CA THR A 63 -12.05 -17.14 -28.36
C THR A 63 -13.48 -17.30 -28.88
N GLN A 64 -14.50 -17.05 -28.05
CA GLN A 64 -15.90 -17.26 -28.39
C GLN A 64 -16.65 -15.96 -28.67
N HIS A 65 -16.08 -14.80 -28.30
CA HIS A 65 -16.65 -13.50 -28.60
C HIS A 65 -16.73 -13.32 -30.13
N PRO A 66 -17.88 -12.91 -30.69
CA PRO A 66 -18.08 -12.93 -32.15
C PRO A 66 -17.22 -11.92 -32.92
N TRP A 67 -16.65 -10.90 -32.26
CA TRP A 67 -15.75 -9.88 -32.83
C TRP A 67 -16.30 -9.12 -34.05
N ASP A 68 -17.59 -9.21 -34.35
CA ASP A 68 -18.24 -8.50 -35.46
C ASP A 68 -17.94 -6.99 -35.42
N GLU A 69 -17.88 -6.41 -34.21
CA GLU A 69 -17.57 -4.99 -34.02
C GLU A 69 -16.14 -4.59 -34.43
N VAL A 70 -15.26 -5.57 -34.67
CA VAL A 70 -13.89 -5.38 -35.15
C VAL A 70 -13.75 -5.89 -36.59
N LEU A 71 -14.34 -7.03 -36.92
CA LEU A 71 -14.17 -7.68 -38.22
C LEU A 71 -14.93 -6.94 -39.32
N GLU A 72 -16.17 -6.50 -39.07
CA GLU A 72 -17.05 -5.88 -40.07
C GLU A 72 -16.82 -4.39 -40.29
N MET A 73 -16.09 -3.72 -39.39
CA MET A 73 -15.79 -2.29 -39.53
C MET A 73 -14.81 -2.06 -40.68
N GLU A 74 -14.89 -0.91 -41.36
CA GLU A 74 -13.94 -0.55 -42.42
C GLU A 74 -12.74 0.23 -41.86
N ASN A 75 -13.02 1.19 -40.97
CA ASN A 75 -12.01 2.09 -40.43
C ASN A 75 -11.12 1.39 -39.39
N VAL A 76 -9.80 1.37 -39.65
CA VAL A 76 -8.79 0.74 -38.77
C VAL A 76 -8.76 1.35 -37.37
N HIS A 77 -8.93 2.66 -37.24
CA HIS A 77 -8.95 3.32 -35.93
C HIS A 77 -10.15 2.87 -35.11
N THR A 78 -11.33 2.76 -35.73
CA THR A 78 -12.54 2.24 -35.10
C THR A 78 -12.37 0.78 -34.69
N LYS A 79 -11.74 -0.07 -35.52
CA LYS A 79 -11.40 -1.45 -35.16
C LYS A 79 -10.57 -1.53 -33.89
N TRP A 80 -9.48 -0.77 -33.86
CA TRP A 80 -8.59 -0.73 -32.71
C TRP A 80 -9.32 -0.28 -31.45
N HIS A 81 -10.08 0.82 -31.56
CA HIS A 81 -10.85 1.36 -30.45
C HIS A 81 -11.84 0.33 -29.90
N ASN A 82 -12.61 -0.34 -30.77
CA ASN A 82 -13.57 -1.36 -30.39
C ASN A 82 -12.88 -2.56 -29.72
N PHE A 83 -11.81 -3.07 -30.32
CA PHE A 83 -11.04 -4.17 -29.75
C PHE A 83 -10.51 -3.84 -28.34
N VAL A 84 -9.86 -2.67 -28.17
CA VAL A 84 -9.31 -2.24 -26.88
C VAL A 84 -10.42 -2.06 -25.86
N THR A 85 -11.53 -1.41 -26.24
CA THR A 85 -12.65 -1.15 -25.34
C THR A 85 -13.30 -2.45 -24.86
N THR A 86 -13.66 -3.34 -25.79
CA THR A 86 -14.28 -4.63 -25.49
C THR A 86 -13.35 -5.50 -24.62
N THR A 87 -12.09 -5.63 -25.01
CA THR A 87 -11.10 -6.44 -24.28
C THR A 87 -10.81 -5.88 -22.90
N THR A 88 -10.68 -4.55 -22.77
CA THR A 88 -10.44 -3.90 -21.48
C THR A 88 -11.63 -4.09 -20.53
N LYS A 89 -12.86 -3.98 -21.04
CA LYS A 89 -14.07 -4.25 -20.25
C LYS A 89 -14.08 -5.70 -19.75
N ALA A 90 -13.85 -6.67 -20.63
CA ALA A 90 -13.79 -8.07 -20.23
C ALA A 90 -12.65 -8.33 -19.23
N PHE A 91 -11.46 -7.76 -19.47
CA PHE A 91 -10.33 -7.85 -18.54
C PHE A 91 -10.69 -7.34 -17.14
N HIS A 92 -11.46 -6.25 -17.04
CA HIS A 92 -11.95 -5.74 -15.76
C HIS A 92 -13.00 -6.64 -15.10
N CYS A 93 -13.86 -7.29 -15.89
CA CYS A 93 -14.83 -8.27 -15.39
C CYS A 93 -14.16 -9.52 -14.81
N TYR A 94 -13.23 -10.14 -15.54
CA TYR A 94 -12.58 -11.39 -15.14
C TYR A 94 -11.50 -11.19 -14.07
N PHE A 95 -10.76 -10.09 -14.13
CA PHE A 95 -9.63 -9.85 -13.25
C PHE A 95 -9.88 -8.62 -12.39
N GLN A 96 -10.78 -8.69 -11.41
CA GLN A 96 -11.12 -7.49 -10.64
C GLN A 96 -9.92 -6.96 -9.83
N ALA A 97 -9.68 -5.64 -9.88
CA ALA A 97 -8.66 -5.02 -9.05
C ALA A 97 -9.05 -5.10 -7.57
N LYS A 98 -8.08 -5.37 -6.72
CA LYS A 98 -8.21 -5.39 -5.26
C LYS A 98 -7.15 -4.49 -4.66
N SER A 99 -7.42 -3.94 -3.49
CA SER A 99 -6.45 -3.12 -2.75
C SER A 99 -6.16 -3.71 -1.38
N VAL A 100 -4.96 -3.39 -0.90
CA VAL A 100 -4.51 -3.65 0.46
C VAL A 100 -3.88 -2.37 1.01
N THR A 101 -4.25 -2.02 2.23
CA THR A 101 -3.72 -0.83 2.91
C THR A 101 -2.62 -1.25 3.87
N VAL A 102 -1.44 -0.64 3.70
CA VAL A 102 -0.34 -0.73 4.65
C VAL A 102 -0.43 0.47 5.58
N HIS A 103 -0.56 0.18 6.86
CA HIS A 103 -0.58 1.16 7.93
C HIS A 103 0.85 1.42 8.40
N PRO A 104 1.20 2.66 8.76
CA PRO A 104 2.48 2.99 9.37
C PRO A 104 2.86 2.17 10.59
N SER A 105 1.87 1.75 11.38
CA SER A 105 2.06 0.95 12.59
C SER A 105 2.12 -0.55 12.32
N ASP A 106 2.02 -0.98 11.06
CA ASP A 106 2.26 -2.38 10.73
C ASP A 106 3.71 -2.74 11.07
N ALA A 107 3.94 -3.97 11.54
CA ALA A 107 5.29 -4.43 11.78
C ALA A 107 6.11 -4.37 10.47
N PRO A 108 7.42 -4.07 10.51
CA PRO A 108 8.24 -3.90 9.29
C PRO A 108 8.25 -5.10 8.34
N TRP A 109 7.99 -6.31 8.86
CA TRP A 109 7.91 -7.54 8.08
C TRP A 109 6.51 -7.79 7.48
N ILE A 110 5.48 -7.03 7.86
CA ILE A 110 4.12 -7.11 7.30
C ILE A 110 4.08 -6.38 5.96
N THR A 111 4.52 -7.09 4.92
CA THR A 111 4.48 -6.57 3.55
C THR A 111 3.04 -6.55 2.99
N PRO A 112 2.76 -5.75 1.94
CA PRO A 112 1.50 -5.85 1.21
C PRO A 112 1.16 -7.28 0.77
N ARG A 113 2.17 -8.07 0.40
CA ARG A 113 2.01 -9.49 0.01
C ARG A 113 1.47 -10.32 1.17
N ILE A 114 2.02 -10.18 2.36
CA ILE A 114 1.54 -10.91 3.55
C ILE A 114 0.10 -10.51 3.87
N LYS A 115 -0.22 -9.22 3.87
CA LYS A 115 -1.60 -8.75 4.08
C LYS A 115 -2.57 -9.28 3.03
N ARG A 116 -2.15 -9.38 1.77
CA ARG A 116 -2.94 -10.00 0.69
C ARG A 116 -3.23 -11.47 0.99
N LEU A 117 -2.23 -12.25 1.38
CA LEU A 117 -2.39 -13.67 1.71
C LEU A 117 -3.33 -13.86 2.90
N ILE A 118 -3.21 -13.03 3.94
CA ILE A 118 -4.14 -13.05 5.09
C ILE A 118 -5.58 -12.78 4.64
N LYS A 119 -5.80 -11.78 3.78
CA LYS A 119 -7.13 -11.44 3.25
C LYS A 119 -7.71 -12.50 2.30
N GLN A 120 -6.86 -13.34 1.68
CA GLN A 120 -7.32 -14.43 0.82
C GLN A 120 -7.67 -15.70 1.60
N ARG A 121 -7.20 -15.84 2.84
CA ARG A 121 -7.44 -17.00 3.70
C ARG A 121 -8.85 -16.99 4.32
N ASN A 122 -9.36 -15.81 4.64
CA ASN A 122 -10.66 -15.60 5.27
C ASN A 122 -11.72 -15.28 4.21
#